data_AF-A0A6C0IEX9-F1
#
_entry.id   AF-A0A6C0IEX9-F1
#
_cell.length_a   1.000
_cell.length_b   1.000
_cell.length_c   1.000
_cell.angle_alpha   90.00
_cell.angle_beta   90.00
_cell.angle_gamma   90.00
#
_symmetry.space_group_name_H-M   'P 1'
#
loop_
_entity.id
_entity.type
_entity.pdbx_description
1 polymer ?
#
loop_
_entity_poly.entity_id
_entity_poly.type
_entity_poly.pdbx_seq_one_letter_code
_entity_poly.pdbx_strand_id
1 'polypeptide(L)'
;MEGGKLIGEGTYGCVFQPPLLCKKKQIPKSKVGKLTMKDDMNREITAQKALSKVKEAKHYFLLPEPDLTCVPKVLDNQEDVDISKCDFLKESKKDEHVIQMAMPYGGKDLYGIALGVKEEIHFFNLFRHLLEAGSLMLLNGVIHYDIYSKNVLVDKYNIPRLIDFGQSFLRKDISLDTIFNGRWKVLKPEASTTEPPEVTFLTAMYEPYRYSFEDTVNYIMPQKRIFSIIQKVLGIPVKKQISDLATFFKGSVAFKNRDYVKFWRLYYTGFDSWSIGVMFVQILSKLIFSFPFIESSEWKLKKRVTLDILRKMVNTNPKERIDCVEALAIMDPFNSIYQDYGLDWVERRRAQRK
;
A
#
# COMPACT_ATOMS: atom_id res chain seq x y z
N MET A 1 18.06 30.89 -2.03
CA MET A 1 17.93 29.52 -1.50
C MET A 1 18.37 28.56 -2.58
N GLU A 2 19.41 27.76 -2.32
CA GLU A 2 19.91 26.78 -3.30
C GLU A 2 19.12 25.47 -3.32
N GLY A 3 18.35 25.16 -2.28
CA GLY A 3 17.36 24.10 -2.32
C GLY A 3 16.59 23.82 -1.05
N GLY A 4 16.15 22.57 -0.85
CA GLY A 4 15.94 22.00 0.48
C GLY A 4 14.64 22.32 1.23
N LYS A 5 13.57 22.76 0.56
CA LYS A 5 12.25 22.84 1.22
C LYS A 5 11.72 21.43 1.49
N LEU A 6 11.31 21.14 2.72
CA LEU A 6 10.64 19.88 3.06
C LEU A 6 9.21 19.94 2.51
N ILE A 7 8.87 18.99 1.62
CA ILE A 7 7.54 18.93 0.98
C ILE A 7 6.74 17.69 1.37
N GLY A 8 7.38 16.72 2.03
CA GLY A 8 6.73 15.50 2.48
C GLY A 8 7.59 14.77 3.49
N GLU A 9 6.94 14.08 4.42
CA GLU A 9 7.60 13.32 5.47
C GLU A 9 6.76 12.07 5.80
N GLY A 10 7.47 10.95 5.97
CA GLY A 10 6.92 9.70 6.46
C GLY A 10 7.84 9.09 7.51
N THR A 11 7.46 7.94 8.05
CA THR A 11 8.22 7.27 9.11
C THR A 11 9.64 6.87 8.67
N TYR A 12 9.84 6.62 7.38
CA TYR A 12 11.09 6.06 6.83
C TYR A 12 11.85 7.02 5.92
N GLY A 13 11.47 8.31 5.91
CA GLY A 13 12.12 9.27 5.03
C GLY A 13 11.47 10.63 4.92
N CYS A 14 12.20 11.54 4.28
CA CYS A 14 11.78 12.92 4.01
C CYS A 14 11.97 13.23 2.53
N VAL A 15 11.12 14.10 1.99
CA VAL A 15 11.14 14.51 0.59
C VAL A 15 11.39 16.00 0.50
N PHE A 16 12.44 16.38 -0.23
CA PHE A 16 12.87 17.76 -0.39
C PHE A 16 12.74 18.23 -1.84
N GLN A 17 12.34 19.48 -2.03
CA GLN A 17 12.29 20.12 -3.33
C GLN A 17 12.81 21.57 -3.29
N PRO A 18 13.82 21.93 -4.11
CA PRO A 18 14.63 21.00 -4.91
C PRO A 18 15.45 20.07 -3.99
N PRO A 19 16.06 19.00 -4.53
CA PRO A 19 16.77 17.98 -3.74
C PRO A 19 17.90 18.59 -2.90
N LEU A 20 18.28 17.91 -1.82
CA LEU A 20 19.43 18.30 -0.99
C LEU A 20 20.74 18.18 -1.78
N LEU A 21 21.74 18.97 -1.38
CA LEU A 21 23.07 18.91 -1.99
C LEU A 21 23.73 17.56 -1.72
N CYS A 22 24.32 16.98 -2.76
CA CYS A 22 25.01 15.70 -2.68
C CYS A 22 26.52 15.88 -2.49
N LYS A 23 27.20 14.89 -1.86
CA LYS A 23 28.67 14.93 -1.66
C LYS A 23 29.45 14.97 -2.97
N LYS A 24 28.99 14.24 -4.00
CA LYS A 24 29.69 14.10 -5.30
C LYS A 24 28.83 14.51 -6.49
N LYS A 25 27.74 13.77 -6.75
CA LYS A 25 26.86 13.94 -7.91
C LYS A 25 25.60 14.72 -7.53
N GLN A 26 25.38 15.89 -8.10
CA GLN A 26 24.16 16.67 -7.83
C GLN A 26 22.95 16.10 -8.57
N ILE A 27 21.80 16.13 -7.91
CA ILE A 27 20.50 15.78 -8.52
C ILE A 27 19.90 17.06 -9.14
N PRO A 28 19.27 16.97 -10.33
CA PRO A 28 18.64 18.14 -10.96
C PRO A 28 17.58 18.80 -10.06
N LYS A 29 17.58 20.13 -10.00
CA LYS A 29 16.63 20.93 -9.20
C LYS A 29 15.16 20.75 -9.62
N SER A 30 14.91 20.22 -10.82
CA SER A 30 13.56 19.91 -11.32
C SER A 30 12.94 18.64 -10.73
N LYS A 31 13.72 17.84 -9.99
CA LYS A 31 13.29 16.61 -9.33
C LYS A 31 12.99 16.86 -7.85
N VAL A 32 12.47 15.85 -7.17
CA VAL A 32 12.43 15.80 -5.71
C VAL A 32 13.49 14.83 -5.21
N GLY A 33 14.09 15.13 -4.06
CA GLY A 33 15.04 14.25 -3.38
C GLY A 33 14.35 13.55 -2.23
N LYS A 34 14.13 12.23 -2.35
CA LYS A 34 13.66 11.41 -1.23
C LYS A 34 14.87 10.89 -0.46
N LEU A 35 14.96 11.25 0.81
CA LEU A 35 15.88 10.66 1.77
C LEU A 35 15.27 9.40 2.35
N THR A 36 16.07 8.34 2.42
CA THR A 36 15.67 7.08 3.05
C THR A 36 16.90 6.26 3.43
N MET A 37 16.71 5.15 4.12
CA MET A 37 17.77 4.20 4.42
C MET A 37 18.17 3.41 3.18
N LYS A 38 19.44 2.99 3.12
CA LYS A 38 19.98 2.21 1.99
C LYS A 38 19.17 0.94 1.68
N ASP A 39 18.66 0.25 2.70
CA ASP A 39 17.89 -0.97 2.52
C ASP A 39 16.50 -0.71 1.92
N ASP A 40 15.82 0.35 2.35
CA ASP A 40 14.54 0.78 1.79
C ASP A 40 14.72 1.22 0.32
N MET A 41 15.77 1.98 0.03
CA MET A 41 16.15 2.32 -1.35
C MET A 41 16.40 1.06 -2.20
N ASN A 42 17.08 0.04 -1.67
CA ASN A 42 17.32 -1.21 -2.41
C ASN A 42 16.00 -1.91 -2.77
N ARG A 43 15.01 -1.89 -1.87
CA ARG A 43 13.66 -2.42 -2.13
C ARG A 43 12.94 -1.59 -3.19
N GLU A 44 13.00 -0.26 -3.12
CA GLU A 44 12.42 0.62 -4.14
C GLU A 44 13.03 0.41 -5.52
N ILE A 45 14.36 0.30 -5.62
CA ILE A 45 15.06 0.01 -6.88
C ILE A 45 14.67 -1.38 -7.40
N THR A 46 14.48 -2.35 -6.51
CA THR A 46 14.05 -3.71 -6.89
C THR A 46 12.63 -3.70 -7.47
N ALA A 47 11.70 -3.01 -6.83
CA ALA A 47 10.35 -2.79 -7.36
C ALA A 47 10.38 -2.03 -8.68
N GLN A 48 11.19 -0.97 -8.78
CA GLN A 48 11.35 -0.19 -10.01
C GLN A 48 11.85 -1.07 -11.17
N LYS A 49 12.83 -1.94 -10.94
CA LYS A 49 13.35 -2.87 -11.97
C LYS A 49 12.31 -3.90 -12.41
N ALA A 50 11.41 -4.31 -11.51
CA ALA A 50 10.32 -5.21 -11.84
C ALA A 50 9.23 -4.49 -12.66
N LEU A 51 8.81 -3.31 -12.21
CA LEU A 51 7.69 -2.57 -12.80
C LEU A 51 8.06 -1.80 -14.06
N SER A 52 9.30 -1.33 -14.22
CA SER A 52 9.73 -0.60 -15.42
C SER A 52 9.69 -1.41 -16.72
N LYS A 53 9.58 -2.74 -16.61
CA LYS A 53 9.36 -3.65 -17.74
C LYS A 53 7.92 -3.60 -18.27
N VAL A 54 6.99 -3.09 -17.47
CA VAL A 54 5.58 -2.93 -17.81
C VAL A 54 5.41 -1.61 -18.54
N LYS A 55 4.90 -1.66 -19.78
CA LYS A 55 4.76 -0.49 -20.66
C LYS A 55 3.93 0.63 -20.02
N GLU A 56 2.91 0.25 -19.24
CA GLU A 56 1.94 1.14 -18.62
C GLU A 56 2.41 1.68 -17.26
N ALA A 57 3.52 1.19 -16.69
CA ALA A 57 3.93 1.48 -15.31
C ALA A 57 3.93 2.97 -14.95
N LYS A 58 4.38 3.84 -15.87
CA LYS A 58 4.44 5.30 -15.68
C LYS A 58 3.07 5.96 -15.43
N HIS A 59 1.97 5.29 -15.79
CA HIS A 59 0.62 5.77 -15.55
C HIS A 59 0.16 5.51 -14.12
N TYR A 60 0.74 4.52 -13.45
CA TYR A 60 0.28 4.00 -12.16
C TYR A 60 1.27 4.18 -11.02
N PHE A 61 2.57 4.31 -11.33
CA PHE A 61 3.63 4.33 -10.35
C PHE A 61 4.56 5.52 -10.57
N LEU A 62 4.96 6.16 -9.48
CA LEU A 62 6.04 7.14 -9.43
C LEU A 62 7.26 6.45 -8.83
N LEU A 63 8.11 5.96 -9.71
CA LEU A 63 9.30 5.17 -9.36
C LEU A 63 10.55 6.06 -9.30
N PRO A 64 11.54 5.74 -8.45
CA PRO A 64 12.80 6.47 -8.41
C PRO A 64 13.61 6.29 -9.70
N GLU A 65 14.52 7.21 -9.95
CA GLU A 65 15.52 7.12 -11.01
C GLU A 65 16.81 6.52 -10.41
N PRO A 66 17.11 5.22 -10.62
CA PRO A 66 18.21 4.54 -9.91
C PRO A 66 19.58 5.16 -10.16
N ASP A 67 19.78 5.70 -11.36
CA ASP A 67 21.04 6.37 -11.75
C ASP A 67 21.21 7.75 -11.11
N LEU A 68 20.17 8.30 -10.47
CA LEU A 68 20.17 9.57 -9.78
C LEU A 68 20.04 9.39 -8.26
N THR A 69 20.95 8.58 -7.71
CA THR A 69 21.13 8.39 -6.26
C THR A 69 22.42 9.08 -5.79
N CYS A 70 22.43 9.54 -4.54
CA CYS A 70 23.61 10.17 -3.95
C CYS A 70 23.60 10.10 -2.42
N VAL A 71 24.78 10.27 -1.81
CA VAL A 71 24.90 10.56 -0.37
C VAL A 71 24.68 12.07 -0.17
N PRO A 72 23.64 12.49 0.58
CA PRO A 72 23.36 13.89 0.85
C PRO A 72 24.40 14.50 1.82
N LYS A 73 24.67 15.80 1.70
CA LYS A 73 25.57 16.57 2.59
C LYS A 73 24.88 17.03 3.88
N VAL A 74 24.06 16.18 4.50
CA VAL A 74 23.23 16.56 5.67
C VAL A 74 24.07 17.10 6.84
N LEU A 75 25.33 16.67 6.95
CA LEU A 75 26.23 16.99 8.06
C LEU A 75 27.35 17.96 7.72
N ASP A 76 27.55 18.24 6.43
CA ASP A 76 28.76 18.88 5.89
C ASP A 76 28.40 20.15 5.08
N ASN A 77 27.86 21.17 5.75
CA ASN A 77 27.54 22.49 5.20
C ASN A 77 26.22 22.61 4.42
N GLN A 78 25.12 22.10 4.98
CA GLN A 78 23.79 22.35 4.44
C GLN A 78 23.03 23.38 5.28
N GLU A 79 22.76 24.56 4.70
CA GLU A 79 22.08 25.69 5.38
C GLU A 79 20.55 25.68 5.23
N ASP A 80 19.98 24.64 4.60
CA ASP A 80 18.55 24.59 4.34
C ASP A 80 17.76 24.44 5.66
N VAL A 81 16.98 25.46 5.99
CA VAL A 81 16.24 25.61 7.26
C VAL A 81 15.34 24.41 7.57
N ASP A 82 14.77 23.79 6.53
CA ASP A 82 13.79 22.71 6.66
C ASP A 82 14.41 21.34 6.93
N ILE A 83 15.73 21.16 6.84
CA ILE A 83 16.39 19.90 7.24
C ILE A 83 16.11 19.57 8.70
N SER A 84 16.13 20.60 9.55
CA SER A 84 15.83 20.49 10.98
C SER A 84 14.39 20.05 11.27
N LYS A 85 13.48 20.13 10.28
CA LYS A 85 12.08 19.71 10.42
C LYS A 85 11.88 18.23 10.13
N CYS A 86 12.83 17.58 9.45
CA CYS A 86 12.76 16.16 9.13
C CYS A 86 13.06 15.31 10.37
N ASP A 87 12.04 14.72 10.98
CA ASP A 87 12.15 13.88 12.18
C ASP A 87 12.92 12.60 11.88
N PHE A 88 12.79 12.04 10.66
CA PHE A 88 13.61 10.91 10.21
C PHE A 88 15.11 11.15 10.44
N LEU A 89 15.62 12.35 10.14
CA LEU A 89 17.04 12.70 10.35
C LEU A 89 17.41 12.96 11.81
N LYS A 90 16.43 13.27 12.68
CA LYS A 90 16.65 13.43 14.13
C LYS A 90 16.82 12.06 14.79
N GLU A 91 16.01 11.09 14.37
CA GLU A 91 16.01 9.73 14.90
C GLU A 91 17.14 8.87 14.30
N SER A 92 17.40 9.02 12.99
CA SER A 92 18.55 8.42 12.30
C SER A 92 19.81 9.26 12.54
N LYS A 93 20.36 9.19 13.75
CA LYS A 93 21.56 9.92 14.16
C LYS A 93 22.64 9.92 13.06
N LYS A 94 22.77 11.03 12.31
CA LYS A 94 23.92 11.36 11.44
C LYS A 94 24.48 10.16 10.65
N ASP A 95 23.62 9.27 10.18
CA ASP A 95 24.04 7.96 9.71
C ASP A 95 24.60 8.05 8.28
N GLU A 96 25.77 7.45 8.04
CA GLU A 96 26.40 7.37 6.70
C GLU A 96 25.56 6.54 5.72
N HIS A 97 24.52 5.85 6.21
CA HIS A 97 23.61 5.01 5.45
C HIS A 97 22.38 5.73 4.88
N VAL A 98 22.19 7.01 5.18
CA VAL A 98 21.12 7.82 4.54
C VAL A 98 21.49 8.10 3.09
N ILE A 99 20.59 7.74 2.18
CA ILE A 99 20.73 7.96 0.75
C ILE A 99 19.61 8.88 0.27
N GLN A 100 19.94 9.75 -0.67
CA GLN A 100 18.97 10.52 -1.43
C GLN A 100 18.79 9.89 -2.82
N MET A 101 17.54 9.70 -3.23
CA MET A 101 17.19 9.30 -4.59
C MET A 101 16.29 10.34 -5.26
N ALA A 102 16.51 10.54 -6.56
CA ALA A 102 15.67 11.43 -7.36
C ALA A 102 14.36 10.75 -7.73
N MET A 103 13.27 11.51 -7.59
CA MET A 103 11.95 11.12 -8.08
C MET A 103 11.32 12.28 -8.87
N PRO A 104 10.37 12.00 -9.78
CA PRO A 104 9.51 13.04 -10.32
C PRO A 104 8.63 13.64 -9.22
N TYR A 105 8.32 14.93 -9.32
CA TYR A 105 7.30 15.54 -8.46
C TYR A 105 5.93 14.94 -8.79
N GLY A 106 5.30 14.32 -7.79
CA GLY A 106 4.06 13.56 -7.97
C GLY A 106 2.76 14.32 -7.72
N GLY A 107 2.85 15.56 -7.23
CA GLY A 107 1.67 16.35 -6.82
C GLY A 107 1.35 16.19 -5.33
N LYS A 108 0.06 16.19 -5.00
CA LYS A 108 -0.44 16.15 -3.61
C LYS A 108 -0.85 14.75 -3.23
N ASP A 109 -0.71 14.37 -1.96
CA ASP A 109 -1.24 13.10 -1.49
C ASP A 109 -2.77 13.05 -1.52
N LEU A 110 -3.32 11.85 -1.72
CA LEU A 110 -4.76 11.61 -1.79
C LEU A 110 -5.45 11.84 -0.44
N TYR A 111 -4.72 11.75 0.69
CA TYR A 111 -5.30 12.01 2.01
C TYR A 111 -5.78 13.46 2.15
N GLY A 112 -5.04 14.42 1.58
CA GLY A 112 -5.38 15.85 1.55
C GLY A 112 -6.33 16.27 0.42
N ILE A 113 -6.69 15.36 -0.48
CA ILE A 113 -7.59 15.64 -1.60
C ILE A 113 -9.02 15.27 -1.21
N ALA A 114 -9.91 16.23 -1.41
CA ALA A 114 -11.33 16.02 -1.18
C ALA A 114 -11.89 15.19 -2.36
N LEU A 115 -12.83 14.26 -2.11
CA LEU A 115 -13.37 13.32 -3.09
C LEU A 115 -14.89 13.42 -3.16
N GLY A 116 -15.49 13.28 -4.36
CA GLY A 116 -16.89 13.65 -4.57
C GLY A 116 -17.24 14.04 -6.01
N VAL A 117 -18.43 14.64 -6.18
CA VAL A 117 -19.00 14.99 -7.50
C VAL A 117 -18.44 16.32 -8.04
N LYS A 118 -17.88 17.16 -7.15
CA LYS A 118 -17.31 18.47 -7.49
C LYS A 118 -15.80 18.57 -7.32
N GLU A 119 -15.09 17.51 -6.89
CA GLU A 119 -13.64 17.51 -6.90
C GLU A 119 -13.04 16.95 -8.18
N GLU A 120 -11.77 17.28 -8.34
CA GLU A 120 -10.85 16.93 -9.40
C GLU A 120 -10.76 15.41 -9.70
N ILE A 121 -11.07 14.52 -8.74
CA ILE A 121 -10.98 13.06 -8.91
C ILE A 121 -12.31 12.35 -8.57
N HIS A 122 -12.83 11.60 -9.54
CA HIS A 122 -14.02 10.77 -9.37
C HIS A 122 -13.72 9.43 -8.69
N PHE A 123 -14.55 9.06 -7.70
CA PHE A 123 -14.43 7.81 -6.91
C PHE A 123 -14.23 6.55 -7.77
N PHE A 124 -15.05 6.35 -8.80
CA PHE A 124 -14.99 5.15 -9.64
C PHE A 124 -13.76 5.10 -10.53
N ASN A 125 -13.33 6.25 -11.04
CA ASN A 125 -12.10 6.35 -11.83
C ASN A 125 -10.87 6.04 -10.95
N LEU A 126 -10.83 6.62 -9.75
CA LEU A 126 -9.80 6.33 -8.77
C LEU A 126 -9.79 4.84 -8.37
N PHE A 127 -10.97 4.24 -8.16
CA PHE A 127 -11.07 2.82 -7.81
C PHE A 127 -10.55 1.91 -8.91
N ARG A 128 -11.03 2.12 -10.14
CA ARG A 128 -10.53 1.40 -11.30
C ARG A 128 -9.01 1.57 -11.47
N HIS A 129 -8.51 2.80 -11.38
CA HIS A 129 -7.08 3.10 -11.56
C HIS A 129 -6.18 2.41 -10.53
N LEU A 130 -6.62 2.31 -9.26
CA LEU A 130 -5.84 1.61 -8.24
C LEU A 130 -5.99 0.09 -8.32
N LEU A 131 -7.11 -0.43 -8.82
CA LEU A 131 -7.22 -1.86 -9.16
C LEU A 131 -6.30 -2.23 -10.34
N GLU A 132 -6.21 -1.37 -11.35
CA GLU A 132 -5.26 -1.48 -12.46
C GLU A 132 -3.81 -1.51 -11.95
N ALA A 133 -3.43 -0.54 -11.10
CA ALA A 133 -2.11 -0.49 -10.45
C ALA A 133 -1.82 -1.76 -9.63
N GLY A 134 -2.76 -2.18 -8.77
CA GLY A 134 -2.64 -3.39 -7.96
C GLY A 134 -2.54 -4.66 -8.80
N SER A 135 -3.25 -4.73 -9.93
CA SER A 135 -3.18 -5.83 -10.89
C SER A 135 -1.81 -5.92 -11.54
N LEU A 136 -1.27 -4.80 -12.04
CA LEU A 136 0.06 -4.76 -12.65
C LEU A 136 1.15 -5.17 -11.66
N MET A 137 1.10 -4.70 -10.40
CA MET A 137 2.05 -5.14 -9.37
C MET A 137 1.96 -6.65 -9.14
N LEU A 138 0.76 -7.16 -8.89
CA LEU A 138 0.54 -8.57 -8.58
C LEU A 138 0.99 -9.50 -9.71
N LEU A 139 0.63 -9.17 -10.96
CA LEU A 139 0.97 -9.96 -12.14
C LEU A 139 2.48 -9.96 -12.43
N ASN A 140 3.20 -8.92 -12.00
CA ASN A 140 4.66 -8.84 -12.07
C ASN A 140 5.35 -9.33 -10.77
N GLY A 141 4.59 -9.92 -9.86
CA GLY A 141 5.10 -10.50 -8.61
C GLY A 141 5.66 -9.46 -7.65
N VAL A 142 5.21 -8.21 -7.73
CA VAL A 142 5.54 -7.12 -6.79
C VAL A 142 4.42 -7.01 -5.77
N ILE A 143 4.78 -6.94 -4.49
CA ILE A 143 3.88 -6.66 -3.38
C ILE A 143 4.33 -5.35 -2.76
N HIS A 144 3.48 -4.33 -2.77
CA HIS A 144 3.79 -3.01 -2.23
C HIS A 144 3.85 -3.03 -0.70
N TYR A 145 2.89 -3.71 -0.07
CA TYR A 145 2.87 -3.97 1.37
C TYR A 145 2.78 -2.73 2.29
N ASP A 146 2.40 -1.59 1.72
CA ASP A 146 2.23 -0.32 2.45
C ASP A 146 1.31 0.67 1.70
N ILE A 147 0.23 0.15 1.10
CA ILE A 147 -0.72 1.00 0.38
C ILE A 147 -1.67 1.68 1.36
N TYR A 148 -1.71 3.00 1.31
CA TYR A 148 -2.70 3.85 1.99
C TYR A 148 -2.72 5.23 1.32
N SER A 149 -3.67 6.09 1.69
CA SER A 149 -3.93 7.34 0.96
C SER A 149 -2.78 8.35 0.94
N LYS A 150 -1.80 8.29 1.86
CA LYS A 150 -0.61 9.16 1.75
C LYS A 150 0.43 8.65 0.75
N ASN A 151 0.38 7.36 0.40
CA ASN A 151 1.23 6.73 -0.62
C ASN A 151 0.58 6.73 -2.01
N VAL A 152 -0.47 7.54 -2.20
CA VAL A 152 -1.05 7.84 -3.51
C VAL A 152 -0.88 9.33 -3.76
N LEU A 153 -0.06 9.72 -4.73
CA LEU A 153 0.07 11.12 -5.14
C LEU A 153 -0.78 11.38 -6.38
N VAL A 154 -1.40 12.54 -6.43
CA VAL A 154 -2.23 12.98 -7.55
C VAL A 154 -1.57 14.20 -8.16
N ASP A 155 -1.25 14.08 -9.45
CA ASP A 155 -0.65 15.17 -10.20
C ASP A 155 -1.67 16.26 -10.58
N LYS A 156 -1.18 17.32 -11.22
CA LYS A 156 -2.01 18.43 -11.72
C LYS A 156 -3.03 18.05 -12.81
N TYR A 157 -2.97 16.83 -13.31
CA TYR A 157 -3.89 16.27 -14.30
C TYR A 157 -4.86 15.26 -13.67
N ASN A 158 -4.90 15.19 -12.33
CA ASN A 158 -5.77 14.32 -11.56
C ASN A 158 -5.46 12.83 -11.76
N ILE A 159 -4.22 12.50 -12.12
CA ILE A 159 -3.76 11.13 -12.30
C ILE A 159 -3.13 10.65 -10.98
N PRO A 160 -3.77 9.71 -10.27
CA PRO A 160 -3.23 9.14 -9.04
C PRO A 160 -2.12 8.14 -9.36
N ARG A 161 -1.00 8.17 -8.63
CA ARG A 161 0.11 7.22 -8.77
C ARG A 161 0.61 6.76 -7.41
N LEU A 162 0.91 5.48 -7.29
CA LEU A 162 1.52 4.90 -6.09
C LEU A 162 3.00 5.31 -5.99
N ILE A 163 3.42 5.58 -4.77
CA ILE A 163 4.80 5.88 -4.36
C ILE A 163 5.20 5.01 -3.18
N ASP A 164 6.46 5.10 -2.78
CA ASP A 164 6.98 4.55 -1.53
C ASP A 164 6.99 3.02 -1.47
N PHE A 165 7.85 2.44 -2.29
CA PHE A 165 8.08 1.01 -2.35
C PHE A 165 9.10 0.52 -1.30
N GLY A 166 9.43 1.33 -0.27
CA GLY A 166 10.44 0.99 0.74
C GLY A 166 10.11 -0.26 1.56
N GLN A 167 8.83 -0.62 1.65
CA GLN A 167 8.37 -1.84 2.31
C GLN A 167 7.99 -2.95 1.34
N SER A 168 8.18 -2.72 0.05
CA SER A 168 7.80 -3.68 -0.99
C SER A 168 8.73 -4.89 -1.01
N PHE A 169 8.24 -5.99 -1.59
CA PHE A 169 9.02 -7.18 -1.84
C PHE A 169 8.51 -7.93 -3.06
N LEU A 170 9.35 -8.80 -3.63
CA LEU A 170 8.93 -9.67 -4.72
C LEU A 170 8.42 -11.01 -4.19
N ARG A 171 7.41 -11.58 -4.86
CA ARG A 171 6.86 -12.92 -4.59
C ARG A 171 7.96 -13.97 -4.47
N LYS A 172 8.95 -13.93 -5.38
CA LYS A 172 10.05 -14.89 -5.42
C LYS A 172 10.97 -14.82 -4.20
N ASP A 173 11.01 -13.66 -3.53
CA ASP A 173 11.86 -13.42 -2.37
C ASP A 173 11.14 -13.79 -1.06
N ILE A 174 9.99 -14.46 -1.10
CA ILE A 174 9.34 -14.96 0.12
C ILE A 174 10.14 -16.13 0.69
N SER A 175 10.87 -15.83 1.77
CA SER A 175 11.72 -16.72 2.57
C SER A 175 11.54 -16.43 4.07
N LEU A 176 12.05 -17.30 4.95
CA LEU A 176 12.01 -17.04 6.40
C LEU A 176 12.78 -15.77 6.77
N ASP A 177 14.00 -15.62 6.24
CA ASP A 177 14.86 -14.46 6.49
C ASP A 177 14.16 -13.13 6.15
N THR A 178 13.61 -13.03 4.94
CA THR A 178 12.93 -11.81 4.51
C THR A 178 11.65 -11.53 5.31
N ILE A 179 10.93 -12.57 5.77
CA ILE A 179 9.79 -12.40 6.66
C ILE A 179 10.25 -11.84 8.01
N PHE A 180 11.22 -12.49 8.65
CA PHE A 180 11.64 -12.18 10.02
C PHE A 180 12.42 -10.88 10.14
N ASN A 181 13.26 -10.56 9.16
CA ASN A 181 14.18 -9.41 9.22
C ASN A 181 13.69 -8.19 8.42
N GLY A 182 12.54 -8.28 7.74
CA GLY A 182 12.13 -7.20 6.85
C GLY A 182 10.64 -6.96 6.70
N ARG A 183 9.76 -7.87 7.15
CA ARG A 183 8.32 -7.76 6.88
C ARG A 183 7.43 -7.76 8.13
N TRP A 184 7.94 -8.13 9.30
CA TRP A 184 7.16 -7.92 10.52
C TRP A 184 6.99 -6.44 10.80
N LYS A 185 5.73 -6.02 10.89
CA LYS A 185 5.36 -4.64 11.21
C LYS A 185 5.36 -4.46 12.73
N VAL A 186 5.49 -3.22 13.19
CA VAL A 186 5.28 -2.91 14.61
C VAL A 186 3.80 -3.14 14.95
N LEU A 187 3.51 -3.90 16.01
CA LEU A 187 2.14 -4.19 16.39
C LEU A 187 1.46 -2.93 16.94
N LYS A 188 0.68 -2.27 16.09
CA LYS A 188 -0.17 -1.11 16.42
C LYS A 188 -1.55 -1.26 15.77
N PRO A 189 -2.37 -2.23 16.19
CA PRO A 189 -3.66 -2.54 15.55
C PRO A 189 -4.60 -1.33 15.46
N GLU A 190 -4.51 -0.39 16.40
CA GLU A 190 -5.28 0.84 16.46
C GLU A 190 -4.87 1.90 15.42
N ALA A 191 -3.61 1.87 14.97
CA ALA A 191 -3.06 2.80 13.98
C ALA A 191 -2.97 2.19 12.58
N SER A 192 -2.72 0.88 12.48
CA SER A 192 -2.49 0.15 11.24
C SER A 192 -3.81 -0.27 10.58
N THR A 193 -4.48 0.71 9.94
CA THR A 193 -5.81 0.49 9.35
C THR A 193 -5.77 -0.32 8.05
N THR A 194 -4.75 -0.13 7.21
CA THR A 194 -4.63 -0.78 5.90
C THR A 194 -3.81 -2.07 5.93
N GLU A 195 -3.20 -2.44 7.05
CA GLU A 195 -2.51 -3.73 7.19
C GLU A 195 -3.53 -4.89 7.24
N PRO A 196 -3.31 -5.95 6.44
CA PRO A 196 -4.16 -7.13 6.44
C PRO A 196 -4.28 -7.76 7.85
N PRO A 197 -5.48 -8.20 8.26
CA PRO A 197 -5.70 -8.68 9.61
C PRO A 197 -4.89 -9.94 9.93
N GLU A 198 -4.63 -10.80 8.93
CA GLU A 198 -3.77 -11.97 9.09
C GLU A 198 -2.31 -11.62 9.34
N VAL A 199 -1.82 -10.48 8.83
CA VAL A 199 -0.48 -9.99 9.14
C VAL A 199 -0.46 -9.51 10.59
N THR A 200 -1.42 -8.68 11.00
CA THR A 200 -1.52 -8.22 12.40
C THR A 200 -1.61 -9.40 13.37
N PHE A 201 -2.39 -10.43 13.02
CA PHE A 201 -2.56 -11.64 13.81
C PHE A 201 -1.24 -12.40 13.98
N LEU A 202 -0.51 -12.61 12.88
CA LEU A 202 0.80 -13.28 12.93
C LEU A 202 1.84 -12.46 13.71
N THR A 203 1.88 -11.14 13.50
CA THR A 203 2.77 -10.24 14.25
C THR A 203 2.50 -10.32 15.75
N ALA A 204 1.23 -10.34 16.17
CA ALA A 204 0.86 -10.43 17.58
C ALA A 204 1.34 -11.73 18.24
N MET A 205 1.29 -12.83 17.51
CA MET A 205 1.72 -14.14 18.02
C MET A 205 3.23 -14.37 17.91
N TYR A 206 3.94 -13.55 17.13
CA TYR A 206 5.38 -13.66 16.94
C TYR A 206 6.15 -12.81 17.97
N GLU A 207 7.47 -13.01 18.04
CA GLU A 207 8.35 -12.20 18.89
C GLU A 207 8.38 -10.73 18.42
N PRO A 208 8.47 -9.76 19.34
CA PRO A 208 8.62 -9.93 20.79
C PRO A 208 7.29 -10.12 21.56
N TYR A 209 6.14 -10.03 20.88
CA TYR A 209 4.83 -9.91 21.52
C TYR A 209 4.30 -11.22 22.13
N ARG A 210 4.41 -12.34 21.38
CA ARG A 210 4.04 -13.70 21.83
C ARG A 210 2.64 -13.83 22.47
N TYR A 211 1.65 -13.08 21.98
CA TYR A 211 0.26 -13.24 22.44
C TYR A 211 -0.26 -14.66 22.14
N SER A 212 -1.11 -15.19 23.02
CA SER A 212 -1.82 -16.45 22.75
C SER A 212 -2.81 -16.27 21.59
N PHE A 213 -3.28 -17.38 21.03
CA PHE A 213 -4.31 -17.33 19.98
C PHE A 213 -5.57 -16.65 20.51
N GLU A 214 -5.99 -17.01 21.71
CA GLU A 214 -7.16 -16.46 22.41
C GLU A 214 -6.99 -14.97 22.69
N ASP A 215 -5.83 -14.54 23.18
CA ASP A 215 -5.57 -13.12 23.42
C ASP A 215 -5.55 -12.31 22.13
N THR A 216 -4.99 -12.88 21.06
CA THR A 216 -4.97 -12.24 19.75
C THR A 216 -6.40 -12.02 19.25
N VAL A 217 -7.26 -13.02 19.36
CA VAL A 217 -8.67 -12.95 18.94
C VAL A 217 -9.49 -11.99 19.83
N ASN A 218 -9.31 -12.06 21.15
CA ASN A 218 -10.19 -11.39 22.11
C ASN A 218 -9.74 -9.97 22.48
N TYR A 219 -8.45 -9.66 22.35
CA TYR A 219 -7.89 -8.37 22.79
C TYR A 219 -7.17 -7.61 21.68
N ILE A 220 -6.45 -8.27 20.78
CA ILE A 220 -5.68 -7.58 19.73
C ILE A 220 -6.55 -7.24 18.52
N MET A 221 -7.25 -8.22 17.95
CA MET A 221 -8.08 -8.01 16.75
C MET A 221 -9.21 -6.98 16.95
N PRO A 222 -9.90 -6.90 18.11
CA PRO A 222 -10.91 -5.86 18.34
C PRO A 222 -10.38 -4.43 18.29
N GLN A 223 -9.07 -4.21 18.49
CA GLN A 223 -8.47 -2.88 18.42
C GLN A 223 -8.32 -2.36 16.97
N LYS A 224 -8.43 -3.23 15.95
CA LYS A 224 -8.38 -2.80 14.55
C LYS A 224 -9.62 -1.98 14.19
N ARG A 225 -9.48 -0.65 14.25
CA ARG A 225 -10.54 0.35 13.99
C ARG A 225 -11.27 0.14 12.67
N ILE A 226 -10.58 -0.39 11.65
CA ILE A 226 -11.15 -0.65 10.34
C ILE A 226 -12.34 -1.64 10.39
N PHE A 227 -12.38 -2.59 11.32
CA PHE A 227 -13.50 -3.53 11.43
C PHE A 227 -14.83 -2.81 11.72
N SER A 228 -14.80 -1.78 12.57
CA SER A 228 -15.96 -0.95 12.88
C SER A 228 -16.42 -0.13 11.67
N ILE A 229 -15.50 0.33 10.83
CA ILE A 229 -15.83 1.07 9.59
C ILE A 229 -16.43 0.10 8.56
N ILE A 230 -15.83 -1.09 8.38
CA ILE A 230 -16.38 -2.16 7.52
C ILE A 230 -17.81 -2.52 7.94
N GLN A 231 -18.07 -2.63 9.25
CA GLN A 231 -19.44 -2.88 9.74
C GLN A 231 -20.41 -1.77 9.32
N LYS A 232 -20.04 -0.51 9.54
CA LYS A 232 -20.90 0.65 9.21
C LYS A 232 -21.16 0.79 7.71
N VAL A 233 -20.13 0.54 6.88
CA VAL A 233 -20.20 0.80 5.43
C VAL A 233 -20.69 -0.41 4.64
N LEU A 234 -20.23 -1.61 4.99
CA LEU A 234 -20.49 -2.84 4.24
C LEU A 234 -21.49 -3.78 4.92
N GLY A 235 -21.86 -3.51 6.18
CA GLY A 235 -22.82 -4.31 6.94
C GLY A 235 -22.27 -5.63 7.47
N ILE A 236 -20.95 -5.81 7.54
CA ILE A 236 -20.34 -7.04 8.07
C ILE A 236 -20.06 -6.86 9.57
N PRO A 237 -20.71 -7.61 10.48
CA PRO A 237 -20.51 -7.45 11.92
C PRO A 237 -19.05 -7.67 12.34
N VAL A 238 -18.52 -6.86 13.25
CA VAL A 238 -17.14 -7.00 13.78
C VAL A 238 -16.90 -8.41 14.32
N LYS A 239 -17.88 -8.96 15.07
CA LYS A 239 -17.82 -10.35 15.58
C LYS A 239 -17.65 -11.36 14.45
N LYS A 240 -18.32 -11.17 13.31
CA LYS A 240 -18.21 -12.06 12.15
C LYS A 240 -16.82 -11.93 11.52
N GLN A 241 -16.34 -10.70 11.33
CA GLN A 241 -15.00 -10.43 10.79
C GLN A 241 -13.90 -11.14 11.60
N ILE A 242 -13.94 -11.03 12.93
CA ILE A 242 -12.99 -11.69 13.83
C ILE A 242 -13.18 -13.22 13.83
N SER A 243 -14.43 -13.69 13.86
CA SER A 243 -14.75 -15.13 13.84
C SER A 243 -14.28 -15.80 12.54
N ASP A 244 -14.46 -15.17 11.38
CA ASP A 244 -14.01 -15.68 10.08
C ASP A 244 -12.48 -15.81 10.06
N LEU A 245 -11.76 -14.80 10.55
CA LEU A 245 -10.29 -14.81 10.67
C LEU A 245 -9.81 -15.93 11.61
N ALA A 246 -10.43 -16.04 12.79
CA ALA A 246 -10.08 -17.07 13.77
C ALA A 246 -10.35 -18.48 13.21
N THR A 247 -11.47 -18.67 12.53
CA THR A 247 -11.83 -19.94 11.87
C THR A 247 -10.81 -20.29 10.80
N PHE A 248 -10.39 -19.30 9.99
CA PHE A 248 -9.33 -19.48 9.01
C PHE A 248 -8.02 -19.97 9.64
N PHE A 249 -7.53 -19.30 10.68
CA PHE A 249 -6.27 -19.71 11.33
C PHE A 249 -6.40 -21.09 11.98
N LYS A 250 -7.53 -21.40 12.63
CA LYS A 250 -7.83 -22.75 13.16
C LYS A 250 -7.89 -23.82 12.07
N GLY A 251 -8.19 -23.47 10.82
CA GLY A 251 -8.20 -24.40 9.69
C GLY A 251 -6.88 -24.47 8.91
N SER A 252 -6.01 -23.48 9.04
CA SER A 252 -4.81 -23.34 8.22
C SER A 252 -3.70 -24.32 8.62
N VAL A 253 -3.44 -25.31 7.76
CA VAL A 253 -2.34 -26.28 7.95
C VAL A 253 -0.98 -25.59 8.02
N ALA A 254 -0.74 -24.59 7.14
CA ALA A 254 0.52 -23.85 7.13
C ALA A 254 0.75 -23.12 8.46
N PHE A 255 -0.30 -22.49 9.01
CA PHE A 255 -0.20 -21.82 10.31
C PHE A 255 0.04 -22.80 11.46
N LYS A 256 -0.72 -23.91 11.53
CA LYS A 256 -0.56 -24.94 12.57
C LYS A 256 0.86 -25.51 12.61
N ASN A 257 1.45 -25.72 11.44
CA ASN A 257 2.81 -26.24 11.30
C ASN A 257 3.89 -25.16 11.44
N ARG A 258 3.53 -23.90 11.72
CA ARG A 258 4.42 -22.74 11.75
C ARG A 258 5.23 -22.56 10.44
N ASP A 259 4.68 -22.99 9.32
CA ASP A 259 5.25 -22.82 7.99
C ASP A 259 4.87 -21.45 7.42
N TYR A 260 5.56 -20.42 7.92
CA TYR A 260 5.30 -19.03 7.54
C TYR A 260 5.58 -18.77 6.05
N VAL A 261 6.58 -19.44 5.46
CA VAL A 261 6.87 -19.29 4.02
C VAL A 261 5.70 -19.78 3.18
N LYS A 262 5.17 -20.98 3.47
CA LYS A 262 3.99 -21.49 2.79
C LYS A 262 2.77 -20.61 3.04
N PHE A 263 2.56 -20.15 4.27
CA PHE A 263 1.48 -19.24 4.59
C PHE A 263 1.53 -17.98 3.72
N TRP A 264 2.67 -17.28 3.70
CA TRP A 264 2.83 -16.06 2.93
C TRP A 264 2.68 -16.31 1.42
N ARG A 265 3.26 -17.40 0.89
CA ARG A 265 3.12 -17.76 -0.52
C ARG A 265 1.67 -18.05 -0.94
N LEU A 266 0.84 -18.54 -0.03
CA LEU A 266 -0.57 -18.82 -0.30
C LEU A 266 -1.42 -17.54 -0.32
N TYR A 267 -1.09 -16.55 0.51
CA TYR A 267 -2.01 -15.42 0.79
C TYR A 267 -1.49 -14.04 0.39
N TYR A 268 -0.24 -13.90 -0.09
CA TYR A 268 0.33 -12.61 -0.47
C TYR A 268 -0.53 -11.83 -1.50
N THR A 269 -1.26 -12.55 -2.36
CA THR A 269 -2.12 -11.95 -3.40
C THR A 269 -3.22 -11.07 -2.81
N GLY A 270 -3.61 -11.32 -1.57
CA GLY A 270 -4.66 -10.60 -0.85
C GLY A 270 -4.16 -9.41 -0.02
N PHE A 271 -2.85 -9.16 0.08
CA PHE A 271 -2.32 -8.11 0.96
C PHE A 271 -2.63 -6.72 0.42
N ASP A 272 -2.15 -6.39 -0.77
CA ASP A 272 -2.40 -5.08 -1.39
C ASP A 272 -3.88 -4.90 -1.76
N SER A 273 -4.58 -6.00 -2.11
CA SER A 273 -6.02 -6.00 -2.32
C SER A 273 -6.78 -5.56 -1.06
N TRP A 274 -6.42 -6.09 0.11
CA TRP A 274 -6.98 -5.65 1.37
C TRP A 274 -6.73 -4.16 1.60
N SER A 275 -5.49 -3.70 1.43
CA SER A 275 -5.11 -2.31 1.68
C SER A 275 -5.88 -1.32 0.78
N ILE A 276 -6.01 -1.64 -0.52
CA ILE A 276 -6.83 -0.88 -1.47
C ILE A 276 -8.29 -0.92 -1.06
N GLY A 277 -8.85 -2.11 -0.78
CA GLY A 277 -10.24 -2.27 -0.36
C GLY A 277 -10.57 -1.45 0.90
N VAL A 278 -9.70 -1.47 1.90
CA VAL A 278 -9.82 -0.66 3.12
C VAL A 278 -9.83 0.83 2.81
N MET A 279 -8.91 1.29 1.97
CA MET A 279 -8.83 2.70 1.60
C MET A 279 -10.14 3.15 0.93
N PHE A 280 -10.73 2.34 0.05
CA PHE A 280 -12.02 2.66 -0.57
C PHE A 280 -13.20 2.55 0.39
N VAL A 281 -13.18 1.63 1.36
CA VAL A 281 -14.17 1.59 2.44
C VAL A 281 -14.10 2.88 3.28
N GLN A 282 -12.91 3.38 3.58
CA GLN A 282 -12.73 4.64 4.31
C GLN A 282 -13.18 5.84 3.49
N ILE A 283 -12.84 5.92 2.20
CA ILE A 283 -13.33 6.97 1.30
C ILE A 283 -14.86 6.93 1.24
N LEU A 284 -15.43 5.76 0.99
CA LEU A 284 -16.87 5.57 0.91
C LEU A 284 -17.58 5.95 2.21
N SER A 285 -16.97 5.66 3.37
CA SER A 285 -17.51 6.07 4.69
C SER A 285 -17.74 7.58 4.82
N LYS A 286 -17.01 8.39 4.04
CA LYS A 286 -17.22 9.84 3.96
C LYS A 286 -18.23 10.18 2.86
N LEU A 287 -18.10 9.56 1.69
CA LEU A 287 -18.93 9.86 0.52
C LEU A 287 -20.40 9.52 0.69
N ILE A 288 -20.75 8.51 1.48
CA ILE A 288 -22.16 8.15 1.73
C ILE A 288 -22.97 9.27 2.41
N PHE A 289 -22.31 10.26 3.01
CA PHE A 289 -22.95 11.45 3.58
C PHE A 289 -23.05 12.62 2.60
N SER A 290 -22.48 12.48 1.39
CA SER A 290 -22.57 13.47 0.33
C SER A 290 -23.81 13.23 -0.52
N PHE A 291 -24.82 14.11 -0.38
CA PHE A 291 -26.05 14.05 -1.17
C PHE A 291 -25.79 13.99 -2.69
N PRO A 292 -24.90 14.82 -3.27
CA PRO A 292 -24.55 14.71 -4.69
C PRO A 292 -24.01 13.34 -5.09
N PHE A 293 -23.19 12.71 -4.25
CA PHE A 293 -22.63 11.38 -4.54
C PHE A 293 -23.70 10.30 -4.52
N ILE A 294 -24.50 10.23 -3.46
CA ILE A 294 -25.51 9.18 -3.30
C ILE A 294 -26.65 9.30 -4.32
N GLU A 295 -26.96 10.52 -4.77
CA GLU A 295 -27.98 10.74 -5.78
C GLU A 295 -27.47 10.61 -7.23
N SER A 296 -26.15 10.53 -7.43
CA SER A 296 -25.56 10.37 -8.76
C SER A 296 -26.04 9.10 -9.46
N SER A 297 -26.25 9.20 -10.78
CA SER A 297 -26.64 8.06 -11.61
C SER A 297 -25.59 6.95 -11.58
N GLU A 298 -24.31 7.33 -11.58
CA GLU A 298 -23.20 6.38 -11.53
C GLU A 298 -23.19 5.57 -10.22
N TRP A 299 -23.40 6.22 -9.06
CA TRP A 299 -23.52 5.50 -7.79
C TRP A 299 -24.73 4.57 -7.78
N LYS A 300 -25.91 5.05 -8.17
CA LYS A 300 -27.13 4.23 -8.20
C LYS A 300 -26.96 2.97 -9.07
N LEU A 301 -26.28 3.10 -10.22
CA LEU A 301 -26.00 2.00 -11.13
C LEU A 301 -24.94 1.02 -10.58
N LYS A 302 -23.82 1.54 -10.07
CA LYS A 302 -22.63 0.74 -9.71
C LYS A 302 -22.56 0.34 -8.24
N LYS A 303 -23.42 0.86 -7.36
CA LYS A 303 -23.39 0.61 -5.90
C LYS A 303 -23.35 -0.88 -5.56
N ARG A 304 -24.22 -1.70 -6.15
CA ARG A 304 -24.33 -3.12 -5.81
C ARG A 304 -23.02 -3.87 -6.10
N VAL A 305 -22.49 -3.73 -7.31
CA VAL A 305 -21.23 -4.38 -7.71
C VAL A 305 -20.04 -3.84 -6.91
N THR A 306 -20.00 -2.53 -6.67
CA THR A 306 -18.93 -1.90 -5.88
C THR A 306 -18.90 -2.44 -4.45
N LEU A 307 -20.05 -2.51 -3.78
CA LEU A 307 -20.15 -3.05 -2.43
C LEU A 307 -19.80 -4.55 -2.39
N ASP A 308 -20.16 -5.32 -3.42
CA ASP A 308 -19.77 -6.74 -3.52
C ASP A 308 -18.24 -6.91 -3.65
N ILE A 309 -17.62 -6.15 -4.55
CA ILE A 309 -16.15 -6.14 -4.73
C ILE A 309 -15.47 -5.76 -3.42
N LEU A 310 -15.88 -4.66 -2.78
CA LEU A 310 -15.27 -4.21 -1.53
C LEU A 310 -15.39 -5.26 -0.43
N ARG A 311 -16.56 -5.92 -0.26
CA ARG A 311 -16.74 -7.02 0.69
C ARG A 311 -15.77 -8.19 0.44
N LYS A 312 -15.52 -8.52 -0.83
CA LYS A 312 -14.59 -9.59 -1.22
C LYS A 312 -13.13 -9.19 -1.03
N MET A 313 -12.76 -7.93 -1.28
CA MET A 313 -11.39 -7.42 -1.06
C MET A 313 -11.05 -7.28 0.42
N VAL A 314 -12.02 -6.88 1.25
CA VAL A 314 -11.85 -6.75 2.72
C VAL A 314 -12.36 -7.97 3.48
N ASN A 315 -12.41 -9.14 2.84
CA ASN A 315 -12.75 -10.38 3.52
C ASN A 315 -11.63 -10.73 4.51
N THR A 316 -11.96 -10.88 5.79
CA THR A 316 -10.97 -11.18 6.83
C THR A 316 -10.46 -12.62 6.77
N ASN A 317 -11.18 -13.54 6.10
CA ASN A 317 -10.63 -14.84 5.74
C ASN A 317 -9.78 -14.71 4.46
N PRO A 318 -8.44 -14.82 4.52
CA PRO A 318 -7.56 -14.62 3.37
C PRO A 318 -7.80 -15.63 2.23
N LYS A 319 -8.36 -16.81 2.53
CA LYS A 319 -8.69 -17.83 1.52
C LYS A 319 -9.83 -17.35 0.59
N GLU A 320 -10.79 -16.64 1.16
CA GLU A 320 -11.99 -16.12 0.48
C GLU A 320 -11.78 -14.72 -0.11
N ARG A 321 -10.65 -14.08 0.18
CA ARG A 321 -10.33 -12.74 -0.29
C ARG A 321 -9.95 -12.78 -1.77
N ILE A 322 -10.55 -11.88 -2.56
CA ILE A 322 -10.16 -11.69 -3.96
C ILE A 322 -8.95 -10.77 -4.08
N ASP A 323 -8.13 -11.00 -5.10
CA ASP A 323 -7.02 -10.10 -5.42
C ASP A 323 -7.45 -8.94 -6.36
N CYS A 324 -6.53 -8.03 -6.67
CA CYS A 324 -6.85 -6.85 -7.50
C CYS A 324 -7.25 -7.22 -8.95
N VAL A 325 -6.70 -8.32 -9.50
CA VAL A 325 -7.01 -8.76 -10.87
C VAL A 325 -8.42 -9.32 -10.92
N GLU A 326 -8.79 -10.12 -9.92
CA GLU A 326 -10.16 -10.62 -9.76
C GLU A 326 -11.17 -9.48 -9.52
N ALA A 327 -10.81 -8.48 -8.71
CA ALA A 327 -11.63 -7.31 -8.47
C ALA A 327 -11.82 -6.47 -9.75
N LEU A 328 -10.75 -6.26 -10.52
CA LEU A 328 -10.80 -5.55 -11.79
C LEU A 328 -11.66 -6.28 -12.82
N ALA A 329 -11.54 -7.61 -12.91
CA ALA A 329 -12.36 -8.44 -13.77
C ALA A 329 -13.87 -8.34 -13.47
N ILE A 330 -14.24 -8.14 -12.20
CA ILE A 330 -15.66 -7.93 -11.80
C ILE A 330 -16.09 -6.48 -12.10
N MET A 331 -15.21 -5.50 -11.85
CA MET A 331 -15.53 -4.08 -12.00
C MET A 331 -15.66 -3.64 -13.46
N ASP A 332 -14.72 -4.09 -14.28
CA ASP A 332 -14.54 -3.67 -15.67
C ASP A 332 -13.96 -4.85 -16.48
N PRO A 333 -14.83 -5.80 -16.89
CA PRO A 333 -14.37 -7.00 -17.60
C PRO A 333 -13.77 -6.70 -18.97
N PHE A 334 -13.95 -5.49 -19.52
CA PHE A 334 -13.35 -5.07 -20.79
C PHE A 334 -12.11 -4.19 -20.60
N ASN A 335 -11.62 -4.06 -19.36
CA ASN A 335 -10.43 -3.30 -19.05
C ASN A 335 -9.20 -3.86 -19.78
N SER A 336 -8.41 -3.00 -20.43
CA SER A 336 -7.25 -3.44 -21.21
C SER A 336 -6.21 -4.18 -20.36
N ILE A 337 -5.92 -3.73 -19.13
CA ILE A 337 -4.96 -4.44 -18.25
C ILE A 337 -5.46 -5.84 -17.90
N TYR A 338 -6.76 -5.99 -17.66
CA TYR A 338 -7.34 -7.30 -17.41
C TYR A 338 -7.30 -8.19 -18.66
N GLN A 339 -7.68 -7.66 -19.81
CA GLN A 339 -7.69 -8.39 -21.08
C GLN A 339 -6.28 -8.82 -21.51
N ASP A 340 -5.31 -7.92 -21.40
CA ASP A 340 -3.94 -8.15 -21.89
C ASP A 340 -3.13 -9.06 -20.96
N TYR A 341 -3.36 -8.97 -19.63
CA TYR A 341 -2.49 -9.62 -18.64
C TYR A 341 -3.21 -10.51 -17.61
N GLY A 342 -4.53 -10.37 -17.45
CA GLY A 342 -5.25 -10.89 -16.29
C GLY A 342 -6.13 -12.12 -16.51
N LEU A 343 -6.48 -12.46 -17.76
CA LEU A 343 -7.39 -13.57 -18.08
C LEU A 343 -6.92 -14.90 -17.48
N ASP A 344 -5.74 -15.37 -17.88
CA ASP A 344 -5.14 -16.61 -17.38
C ASP A 344 -4.98 -16.63 -15.86
N TRP A 345 -4.69 -15.48 -15.26
CA TRP A 345 -4.56 -15.37 -13.81
C TRP A 345 -5.88 -15.68 -13.11
N VAL A 346 -6.97 -15.03 -13.53
CA VAL A 346 -8.29 -15.21 -12.93
C VAL A 346 -8.80 -16.63 -13.15
N GLU A 347 -8.57 -17.23 -14.32
CA GLU A 347 -8.94 -18.62 -14.58
C GLU A 347 -8.22 -19.59 -13.63
N ARG A 348 -6.90 -19.45 -13.46
CA ARG A 348 -6.12 -20.26 -12.51
C ARG A 348 -6.61 -20.07 -11.07
N ARG A 349 -6.90 -18.84 -10.66
CA ARG A 349 -7.39 -18.55 -9.29
C ARG A 349 -8.76 -19.18 -9.05
N ARG A 350 -9.68 -19.12 -10.02
CA ARG A 350 -10.98 -19.79 -9.95
C ARG A 350 -10.82 -21.31 -9.84
N ALA A 351 -9.90 -21.91 -10.58
CA ALA A 351 -9.62 -23.35 -10.50
C ALA A 351 -9.06 -23.77 -9.14
N GLN A 352 -8.26 -22.93 -8.47
CA GLN A 352 -7.70 -23.21 -7.13
C GLN A 352 -8.75 -23.14 -5.99
N ARG A 353 -9.89 -22.46 -6.21
CA ARG A 353 -10.96 -22.34 -5.21
C ARG A 353 -12.11 -23.33 -5.40
N LYS A 354 -12.19 -23.99 -6.56
CA LYS A 354 -13.05 -25.16 -6.79
C LYS A 354 -12.41 -26.39 -6.16
#